data_AF-A0A2V9ZPQ4-F1
#
_entry.id   AF-A0A2V9ZPQ4-F1
#
_cell.length_a   1.000
_cell.length_b   1.000
_cell.length_c   1.000
_cell.angle_alpha   90.00
_cell.angle_beta   90.00
_cell.angle_gamma   90.00
#
_symmetry.space_group_name_H-M   'P 1'
#
loop_
_entity.id
_entity.type
_entity.pdbx_description
1 polymer ?
#
loop_
_entity_poly.entity_id
_entity_poly.type
_entity_poly.pdbx_seq_one_letter_code
_entity_poly.pdbx_strand_id
1 'polypeptide(L)'
;MDNLPDLKPANLNEVLILDGTIPEYDIDSPSVQNVPATKVERDDVYFPYSAEIVYSVSYRKHGDTQGIQGLVNVSVSQYPNSEWAKYSFKSDRMSPIPVSKSRDARNISKQGNTILTALIYGEPHYYWVSGNMLVSLTFGGSEPESLLSAYLKRHPSSL
;
A
#
# COMPACT_ATOMS: atom_id res chain seq x y z
N MET A 1 22.60 11.90 11.03
CA MET A 1 21.20 11.45 10.85
C MET A 1 20.46 12.06 12.01
N ASP A 2 19.65 13.09 11.75
CA ASP A 2 18.79 13.65 12.79
C ASP A 2 17.90 12.54 13.36
N ASN A 3 17.63 12.63 14.67
CA ASN A 3 16.80 11.68 15.42
C ASN A 3 15.39 11.65 14.82
N LEU A 4 15.18 10.80 13.81
CA LEU A 4 13.85 10.50 13.33
C LEU A 4 13.06 9.85 14.47
N PRO A 5 11.75 10.16 14.60
CA PRO A 5 10.94 9.57 15.65
C PRO A 5 10.93 8.04 15.51
N ASP A 6 11.07 7.34 16.64
CA ASP A 6 10.92 5.90 16.67
C ASP A 6 9.51 5.52 16.21
N LEU A 7 9.43 4.66 15.20
CA LEU A 7 8.17 4.11 14.76
C LEU A 7 7.67 3.09 15.78
N LYS A 8 6.42 3.23 16.20
CA LYS A 8 5.73 2.25 17.05
C LYS A 8 4.53 1.71 16.28
N PRO A 9 4.29 0.39 16.29
CA PRO A 9 3.12 -0.18 15.64
C PRO A 9 1.85 0.41 16.24
N ALA A 10 0.99 0.94 15.38
CA ALA A 10 -0.39 1.27 15.72
C ALA A 10 -1.27 0.01 15.67
N ASN A 11 -2.51 0.14 16.12
CA ASN A 11 -3.44 -0.99 16.07
C ASN A 11 -3.83 -1.30 14.61
N LEU A 12 -3.79 -2.59 14.23
CA LEU A 12 -4.18 -3.05 12.89
C LEU A 12 -5.59 -2.62 12.49
N ASN A 13 -6.53 -2.52 13.44
CA ASN A 13 -7.91 -2.10 13.16
C ASN A 13 -8.02 -0.62 12.79
N GLU A 14 -7.12 0.21 13.32
CA GLU A 14 -7.08 1.64 13.04
C GLU A 14 -6.45 1.92 11.67
N VAL A 15 -5.38 1.17 11.34
CA VAL A 15 -4.60 1.41 10.13
C VAL A 15 -5.14 0.62 8.94
N LEU A 16 -5.52 -0.64 9.13
CA LEU A 16 -5.60 -1.58 8.03
C LEU A 16 -6.95 -2.28 7.93
N ILE A 17 -7.48 -2.84 9.01
CA ILE A 17 -8.61 -3.78 8.94
C ILE A 17 -9.94 -3.03 8.79
N LEU A 18 -10.70 -3.33 7.74
CA LEU A 18 -12.03 -2.79 7.44
C LEU A 18 -13.17 -3.67 7.99
N ASP A 19 -13.02 -4.18 9.21
CA ASP A 19 -13.97 -5.12 9.80
C ASP A 19 -15.40 -4.56 9.79
N GLY A 20 -16.36 -5.39 9.39
CA GLY A 20 -17.78 -5.06 9.24
C GLY A 20 -18.13 -3.94 8.24
N THR A 21 -17.14 -3.30 7.60
CA THR A 21 -17.38 -2.21 6.64
C THR A 21 -17.70 -2.75 5.24
N ILE A 22 -17.25 -3.98 4.94
CA ILE A 22 -17.38 -4.61 3.64
C ILE A 22 -17.80 -6.07 3.85
N PRO A 23 -19.12 -6.33 3.97
CA PRO A 23 -19.63 -7.62 4.40
C PRO A 23 -19.39 -8.75 3.40
N GLU A 24 -19.06 -8.44 2.15
CA GLU A 24 -18.82 -9.42 1.10
C GLU A 24 -17.40 -10.03 1.08
N TYR A 25 -16.53 -9.63 2.01
CA TYR A 25 -15.16 -10.15 2.15
C TYR A 25 -14.87 -10.64 3.57
N ASP A 26 -14.17 -11.77 3.63
CA ASP A 26 -13.51 -12.24 4.85
C ASP A 26 -12.08 -11.70 4.93
N ILE A 27 -11.66 -11.39 6.15
CA ILE A 27 -10.27 -11.00 6.45
C ILE A 27 -9.40 -12.26 6.50
N ASP A 28 -8.33 -12.26 5.72
CA ASP A 28 -7.33 -13.32 5.65
C ASP A 28 -5.95 -12.76 6.03
N SER A 29 -5.27 -13.47 6.94
CA SER A 29 -3.84 -13.28 7.24
C SER A 29 -3.36 -11.83 7.50
N PRO A 30 -3.96 -11.07 8.43
CA PRO A 30 -3.43 -9.76 8.79
C PRO A 30 -2.06 -9.88 9.47
N SER A 31 -1.13 -8.98 9.13
CA SER A 31 0.24 -9.00 9.63
C SER A 31 0.81 -7.60 9.81
N VAL A 32 1.78 -7.50 10.71
CA VAL A 32 2.57 -6.28 10.94
C VAL A 32 4.04 -6.66 10.94
N GLN A 33 4.84 -5.93 10.18
CA GLN A 33 6.28 -6.11 10.11
C GLN A 33 7.01 -4.79 10.40
N ASN A 34 7.96 -4.82 11.33
CA ASN A 34 8.89 -3.73 11.55
C ASN A 34 10.11 -3.93 10.66
N VAL A 35 10.38 -2.95 9.79
CA VAL A 35 11.55 -2.95 8.91
C VAL A 35 12.51 -1.87 9.43
N PRO A 36 13.71 -2.25 9.90
CA PRO A 36 14.67 -1.28 10.42
C PRO A 36 15.22 -0.39 9.30
N ALA A 37 15.76 0.77 9.69
CA ALA A 37 16.51 1.60 8.75
C ALA A 37 17.70 0.80 8.20
N THR A 38 17.87 0.81 6.88
CA THR A 38 18.96 0.10 6.23
C THR A 38 19.76 1.02 5.32
N LYS A 39 20.96 0.59 4.94
CA LYS A 39 21.70 1.16 3.83
C LYS A 39 21.79 0.09 2.77
N VAL A 40 21.46 0.44 1.54
CA VAL A 40 21.70 -0.47 0.42
C VAL A 40 22.62 0.20 -0.56
N GLU A 41 23.61 -0.56 -0.97
CA GLU A 41 24.60 -0.20 -1.97
C GLU A 41 24.06 -0.58 -3.35
N ARG A 42 24.09 0.38 -4.27
CA ARG A 42 23.89 0.14 -5.71
C ARG A 42 24.92 1.00 -6.45
N ASP A 43 25.69 0.37 -7.34
CA ASP A 43 26.72 1.04 -8.15
C ASP A 43 27.70 1.88 -7.30
N ASP A 44 28.17 1.31 -6.18
CA ASP A 44 29.06 1.96 -5.20
C ASP A 44 28.48 3.23 -4.53
N VAL A 45 27.17 3.45 -4.65
CA VAL A 45 26.44 4.54 -3.98
C VAL A 45 25.57 3.99 -2.86
N TYR A 46 25.76 4.54 -1.66
CA TYR A 46 24.95 4.21 -0.48
C TYR A 46 23.68 5.04 -0.45
N PHE A 47 22.53 4.38 -0.55
CA PHE A 47 21.24 5.02 -0.37
C PHE A 47 20.72 4.72 1.06
N PRO A 48 20.49 5.74 1.89
CA PRO A 48 19.84 5.55 3.18
C PRO A 48 18.36 5.21 2.97
N TYR A 49 17.88 4.21 3.70
CA TYR A 49 16.46 3.87 3.81
C TYR A 49 16.01 4.12 5.24
N SER A 50 14.86 4.78 5.39
CA SER A 50 14.23 4.91 6.70
C SER A 50 13.75 3.55 7.22
N ALA A 51 13.62 3.45 8.54
CA ALA A 51 12.78 2.42 9.13
C ALA A 51 11.33 2.61 8.63
N GLU A 52 10.58 1.52 8.54
CA GLU A 52 9.15 1.54 8.22
C GLU A 52 8.41 0.45 8.99
N ILE A 53 7.10 0.62 9.16
CA ILE A 53 6.21 -0.43 9.64
C ILE A 53 5.25 -0.78 8.51
N VAL A 54 5.24 -2.03 8.10
CA VAL A 54 4.38 -2.53 7.03
C VAL A 54 3.22 -3.30 7.66
N TYR A 55 2.01 -2.81 7.42
CA TYR A 55 0.76 -3.48 7.78
C TYR A 55 0.19 -4.11 6.52
N SER A 56 -0.06 -5.42 6.53
CA SER A 56 -0.56 -6.15 5.36
C SER A 56 -1.74 -7.04 5.72
N VAL A 57 -2.75 -7.09 4.84
CA VAL A 57 -3.94 -7.94 5.00
C VAL A 57 -4.40 -8.38 3.63
N SER A 58 -4.94 -9.58 3.57
CA SER A 58 -5.64 -10.08 2.40
C SER A 58 -7.13 -10.13 2.69
N TYR A 59 -7.96 -9.78 1.72
CA TYR A 59 -9.40 -10.00 1.77
C TYR A 59 -9.76 -11.04 0.75
N ARG A 60 -10.65 -11.96 1.12
CA ARG A 60 -11.19 -12.97 0.22
C ARG A 60 -12.68 -12.80 0.09
N LYS A 61 -13.15 -12.64 -1.14
CA LYS A 61 -14.58 -12.50 -1.42
C LYS A 61 -15.33 -13.78 -1.06
N HIS A 62 -16.50 -13.64 -0.44
CA HIS A 62 -17.37 -14.78 -0.14
C HIS A 62 -17.71 -15.59 -1.39
N GLY A 63 -17.65 -16.92 -1.26
CA GLY A 63 -17.91 -17.84 -2.36
C GLY A 63 -16.75 -18.03 -3.34
N ASP A 64 -15.65 -17.27 -3.22
CA ASP A 64 -14.43 -17.54 -3.97
C ASP A 64 -13.46 -18.40 -3.14
N THR A 65 -13.66 -19.72 -3.19
CA THR A 65 -12.89 -20.67 -2.39
C THR A 65 -11.58 -21.11 -3.05
N GLN A 66 -11.35 -20.83 -4.34
CA GLN A 66 -10.21 -21.38 -5.09
C GLN A 66 -9.55 -20.43 -6.10
N GLY A 67 -10.09 -19.23 -6.34
CA GLY A 67 -9.59 -18.28 -7.32
C GLY A 67 -8.74 -17.14 -6.75
N ILE A 68 -7.85 -16.61 -7.59
CA ILE A 68 -7.16 -15.32 -7.37
C ILE A 68 -8.14 -14.15 -7.57
N GLN A 69 -9.25 -14.36 -8.29
CA GLN A 69 -10.19 -13.32 -8.73
C GLN A 69 -10.91 -12.57 -7.60
N GLY A 70 -11.13 -13.20 -6.45
CA GLY A 70 -11.71 -12.60 -5.26
C GLY A 70 -10.69 -12.20 -4.20
N LEU A 71 -9.38 -12.30 -4.49
CA LEU A 71 -8.33 -11.92 -3.57
C LEU A 71 -7.98 -10.44 -3.72
N VAL A 72 -7.95 -9.73 -2.60
CA VAL A 72 -7.47 -8.35 -2.53
C VAL A 72 -6.37 -8.26 -1.51
N ASN A 73 -5.17 -7.87 -1.93
CA ASN A 73 -4.07 -7.64 -1.03
C ASN A 73 -3.95 -6.14 -0.75
N VAL A 74 -3.86 -5.79 0.52
CA VAL A 74 -3.71 -4.41 0.96
C VAL A 74 -2.50 -4.31 1.84
N SER A 75 -1.66 -3.32 1.55
CA SER A 75 -0.53 -2.96 2.38
C SER A 75 -0.52 -1.46 2.66
N VAL A 76 -0.19 -1.11 3.89
CA VAL A 76 0.05 0.25 4.35
C VAL A 76 1.45 0.28 4.95
N SER A 77 2.35 1.07 4.38
CA SER A 77 3.71 1.25 4.89
C SER A 77 3.80 2.60 5.58
N GLN A 78 4.08 2.60 6.87
CA GLN A 78 4.20 3.79 7.71
C GLN A 78 5.67 4.19 7.85
N TYR A 79 5.95 5.46 7.56
CA TYR A 79 7.28 6.06 7.61
C TYR A 79 7.44 7.05 8.76
N PRO A 80 8.68 7.43 9.12
CA PRO A 80 8.91 8.39 10.20
C PRO A 80 8.33 9.79 9.91
N ASN A 81 8.16 10.14 8.62
CA ASN A 81 7.52 11.38 8.18
C ASN A 81 6.98 11.26 6.74
N SER A 82 6.26 12.28 6.29
CA SER A 82 5.66 12.34 4.94
C SER A 82 6.67 12.36 3.81
N GLU A 83 7.85 12.91 4.04
CA GLU A 83 8.87 13.02 2.98
C GLU A 83 9.45 11.65 2.63
N TRP A 84 9.61 10.76 3.61
CA TRP A 84 9.95 9.35 3.36
C TRP A 84 8.84 8.61 2.62
N ALA A 85 7.57 8.82 2.96
CA ALA A 85 6.46 8.20 2.22
C ALA A 85 6.43 8.63 0.74
N LYS A 86 6.60 9.93 0.47
CA LYS A 86 6.70 10.47 -0.90
C LYS A 86 7.95 9.97 -1.63
N TYR A 87 9.08 9.89 -0.95
CA TYR A 87 10.31 9.34 -1.52
C TYR A 87 10.11 7.87 -1.90
N SER A 88 9.58 7.05 -0.99
CA SER A 88 9.31 5.64 -1.23
C SER A 88 8.33 5.44 -2.39
N PHE A 89 7.25 6.22 -2.45
CA PHE A 89 6.28 6.21 -3.57
C PHE A 89 6.93 6.49 -4.93
N LYS A 90 7.91 7.40 -4.98
CA LYS A 90 8.65 7.73 -6.20
C LYS A 90 9.78 6.73 -6.50
N SER A 91 10.28 6.03 -5.49
CA SER A 91 11.43 5.15 -5.61
C SER A 91 11.05 3.74 -6.09
N ASP A 92 11.91 3.16 -6.93
CA ASP A 92 11.80 1.83 -7.56
C ASP A 92 12.05 0.67 -6.55
N ARG A 93 11.44 0.70 -5.35
CA ARG A 93 11.72 -0.30 -4.30
C ARG A 93 10.53 -1.01 -3.68
N MET A 94 9.37 -0.37 -3.55
CA MET A 94 8.23 -1.00 -2.88
C MET A 94 7.14 -1.51 -3.80
N SER A 95 7.15 -1.12 -5.07
CA SER A 95 6.26 -1.74 -6.04
C SER A 95 7.01 -2.89 -6.71
N PRO A 96 6.49 -4.13 -6.72
CA PRO A 96 7.12 -5.26 -7.41
C PRO A 96 7.37 -4.96 -8.90
N ILE A 97 6.71 -3.93 -9.44
CA ILE A 97 7.10 -3.26 -10.67
C ILE A 97 7.25 -1.76 -10.38
N PRO A 98 8.43 -1.14 -10.55
CA PRO A 98 8.56 0.32 -10.52
C PRO A 98 7.42 1.02 -11.23
N VAL A 99 6.81 1.98 -10.55
CA VAL A 99 5.88 2.95 -11.18
C VAL A 99 6.50 3.53 -12.45
N SER A 100 7.82 3.76 -12.44
CA SER A 100 8.59 4.27 -13.57
C SER A 100 8.76 3.28 -14.74
N LYS A 101 8.47 1.98 -14.57
CA LYS A 101 8.58 0.97 -15.65
C LYS A 101 7.25 0.34 -16.07
N SER A 102 6.16 0.53 -15.33
CA SER A 102 4.85 0.14 -15.83
C SER A 102 4.40 1.17 -16.87
N ARG A 103 4.37 0.77 -18.15
CA ARG A 103 3.88 1.62 -19.25
C ARG A 103 2.42 2.04 -19.05
N ASP A 104 1.69 1.31 -18.23
CA ASP A 104 0.27 1.51 -17.94
C ASP A 104 0.05 2.32 -16.66
N ALA A 105 1.12 2.76 -15.98
CA ALA A 105 1.03 3.59 -14.80
C ALA A 105 0.48 4.99 -15.16
N ARG A 106 -0.61 5.38 -14.51
CA ARG A 106 -1.23 6.70 -14.70
C ARG A 106 -1.90 7.18 -13.44
N ASN A 107 -1.99 8.50 -13.28
CA ASN A 107 -2.81 9.09 -12.23
C ASN A 107 -4.29 9.08 -12.66
N ILE A 108 -5.15 8.73 -11.73
CA ILE A 108 -6.61 8.79 -11.87
C ILE A 108 -7.21 9.55 -10.68
N SER A 109 -8.40 10.11 -10.88
CA SER A 109 -9.18 10.71 -9.80
C SER A 109 -10.27 9.74 -9.37
N LYS A 110 -10.32 9.41 -8.08
CA LYS A 110 -11.35 8.56 -7.45
C LYS A 110 -11.83 9.27 -6.18
N GLN A 111 -13.12 9.62 -6.12
CA GLN A 111 -13.73 10.30 -4.97
C GLN A 111 -12.99 11.59 -4.54
N GLY A 112 -12.53 12.37 -5.51
CA GLY A 112 -11.75 13.59 -5.26
C GLY A 112 -10.30 13.35 -4.85
N ASN A 113 -9.86 12.09 -4.72
CA ASN A 113 -8.48 11.73 -4.45
C ASN A 113 -7.73 11.44 -5.75
N THR A 114 -6.55 12.03 -5.91
CA THR A 114 -5.62 11.64 -6.96
C THR A 114 -4.86 10.41 -6.50
N ILE A 115 -4.92 9.32 -7.25
CA ILE A 115 -4.18 8.09 -6.97
C ILE A 115 -3.46 7.59 -8.22
N LEU A 116 -2.39 6.84 -8.03
CA LEU A 116 -1.72 6.15 -9.10
C LEU A 116 -2.36 4.78 -9.30
N THR A 117 -2.65 4.42 -10.55
CA THR A 117 -3.04 3.06 -10.93
C THR A 117 -2.04 2.50 -11.94
N ALA A 118 -1.82 1.20 -11.89
CA ALA A 118 -1.03 0.46 -12.86
C ALA A 118 -1.64 -0.93 -13.07
N LEU A 119 -1.48 -1.48 -14.27
CA LEU A 119 -1.76 -2.89 -14.53
C LEU A 119 -0.45 -3.67 -14.45
N ILE A 120 -0.40 -4.69 -13.60
CA ILE A 120 0.78 -5.53 -13.39
C ILE A 120 0.33 -6.97 -13.55
N TYR A 121 0.91 -7.70 -14.52
CA TYR A 121 0.50 -9.07 -14.86
C TYR A 121 -1.01 -9.26 -15.13
N GLY A 122 -1.71 -8.20 -15.56
CA GLY A 122 -3.15 -8.22 -15.79
C GLY A 122 -4.01 -7.90 -14.56
N GLU A 123 -3.38 -7.67 -13.41
CA GLU A 123 -4.02 -7.31 -12.14
C GLU A 123 -3.94 -5.79 -11.94
N PRO A 124 -5.03 -5.13 -11.51
CA PRO A 124 -4.98 -3.70 -11.22
C PRO A 124 -4.38 -3.46 -9.84
N HIS A 125 -3.41 -2.55 -9.81
CA HIS A 125 -2.77 -2.04 -8.62
C HIS A 125 -3.06 -0.56 -8.44
N TYR A 126 -3.22 -0.14 -7.18
CA TYR A 126 -3.48 1.24 -6.81
C TYR A 126 -2.53 1.65 -5.70
N TYR A 127 -1.98 2.86 -5.82
CA TYR A 127 -0.99 3.38 -4.89
C TYR A 127 -1.26 4.85 -4.61
N TRP A 128 -1.11 5.26 -3.35
CA TRP A 128 -1.12 6.67 -2.98
C TRP A 128 -0.43 6.90 -1.64
N VAL A 129 -0.01 8.14 -1.44
CA VAL A 129 0.50 8.60 -0.14
C VAL A 129 -0.65 9.17 0.66
N SER A 130 -0.69 8.90 1.96
CA SER A 130 -1.58 9.53 2.93
C SER A 130 -0.76 9.97 4.15
N GLY A 131 -0.36 11.24 4.19
CA GLY A 131 0.52 11.75 5.25
C GLY A 131 1.89 11.05 5.25
N ASN A 132 2.21 10.32 6.31
CA ASN A 132 3.43 9.50 6.43
C ASN A 132 3.22 8.04 6.03
N MET A 133 2.10 7.70 5.41
CA MET A 133 1.79 6.35 4.96
C MET A 133 1.82 6.25 3.43
N LEU A 134 2.29 5.11 2.93
CA LEU A 134 2.11 4.67 1.55
C LEU A 134 1.09 3.54 1.55
N VAL A 135 -0.02 3.73 0.86
CA VAL A 135 -1.09 2.73 0.72
C VAL A 135 -0.97 2.07 -0.64
N SER A 136 -1.07 0.74 -0.67
CA SER A 136 -1.08 -0.07 -1.89
C SER A 136 -2.17 -1.12 -1.85
N LEU A 137 -2.97 -1.21 -2.90
CA LEU A 137 -4.00 -2.24 -3.09
C LEU A 137 -3.73 -2.99 -4.40
N THR A 138 -3.84 -4.31 -4.34
CA THR A 138 -3.74 -5.21 -5.49
C THR A 138 -4.99 -6.08 -5.54
N PHE A 139 -5.63 -6.16 -6.70
CA PHE A 139 -6.80 -7.00 -6.90
C PHE A 139 -6.46 -8.14 -7.86
N GLY A 140 -6.73 -9.38 -7.48
CA GLY A 140 -6.50 -10.55 -8.34
C GLY A 140 -7.52 -10.73 -9.47
N GLY A 141 -8.27 -9.67 -9.80
CA GLY A 141 -9.38 -9.68 -10.75
C GLY A 141 -9.91 -8.27 -11.01
N SER A 142 -11.20 -8.15 -11.31
CA SER A 142 -11.83 -6.84 -11.52
C SER A 142 -11.86 -6.01 -10.23
N GLU A 143 -11.60 -4.70 -10.32
CA GLU A 143 -11.67 -3.73 -9.22
C GLU A 143 -13.03 -3.80 -8.49
N PRO A 144 -13.09 -4.22 -7.21
CA PRO A 144 -14.24 -3.99 -6.36
C PRO A 144 -14.19 -2.55 -5.83
N GLU A 145 -15.10 -1.73 -6.35
CA GLU A 145 -15.19 -0.30 -6.02
C GLU A 145 -15.40 -0.06 -4.51
N SER A 146 -16.04 -0.99 -3.79
CA SER A 146 -16.30 -0.89 -2.34
C SER A 146 -15.01 -0.85 -1.51
N LEU A 147 -14.05 -1.74 -1.77
CA LEU A 147 -12.76 -1.82 -1.06
C LEU A 147 -11.90 -0.58 -1.32
N LEU A 148 -11.74 -0.20 -2.58
CA LEU A 148 -10.96 0.99 -2.93
C LEU A 148 -11.53 2.24 -2.26
N SER A 149 -12.86 2.40 -2.31
CA SER A 149 -13.56 3.53 -1.69
C SER A 149 -13.37 3.58 -0.17
N ALA A 150 -13.49 2.43 0.51
CA ALA A 150 -13.33 2.37 1.95
C ALA A 150 -11.90 2.73 2.39
N TYR A 151 -10.88 2.25 1.66
CA TYR A 151 -9.49 2.61 1.92
C TYR A 151 -9.19 4.07 1.60
N LEU A 152 -9.74 4.64 0.54
CA LEU A 152 -9.60 6.07 0.23
C LEU A 152 -10.25 6.96 1.30
N LYS A 153 -11.40 6.55 1.85
CA LYS A 153 -12.04 7.27 2.94
C LYS A 153 -11.22 7.23 4.23
N ARG A 154 -10.60 6.08 4.53
CA ARG A 154 -9.77 5.89 5.72
C ARG A 154 -8.41 6.59 5.59
N HIS A 155 -7.81 6.52 4.41
CA HIS A 155 -6.52 7.11 4.08
C HIS A 155 -6.66 8.02 2.86
N PRO A 156 -7.17 9.25 3.02
CA PRO A 156 -7.27 10.19 1.92
C PRO A 156 -5.91 10.44 1.28
N SER A 157 -5.89 10.57 -0.04
CA SER A 157 -4.67 10.81 -0.78
C SER A 157 -4.12 12.21 -0.51
N SER A 158 -2.81 12.28 -0.33
CA SER A 158 -2.03 13.51 -0.22
C SER A 158 -1.01 13.64 -1.37
N LEU A 159 -1.28 12.98 -2.50
CA LEU A 159 -0.50 13.14 -3.75
C LEU A 159 -0.69 14.52 -4.38
#